data_AF-A0A091LCN4-F1
#
_entry.id   AF-A0A091LCN4-F1
#
_cell.length_a   1.000
_cell.length_b   1.000
_cell.length_c   1.000
_cell.angle_alpha   90.00
_cell.angle_beta   90.00
_cell.angle_gamma   90.00
#
_symmetry.space_group_name_H-M   'P 1'
#
loop_
_entity.id
_entity.type
_entity.pdbx_description
1 polymer ?
#
loop_
_entity_poly.entity_id
_entity_poly.type
_entity_poly.pdbx_seq_one_letter_code
_entity_poly.pdbx_strand_id
1 'polypeptide(L)'
;LTFYVGLAPHVCNLLIETVTLYLEADDKSSTMTANALLLSLLDILHCMLKYTANIVRQTLQAQKSGAGGDTQAAEDLLLINKPLMDLISLLIQLLPSEDTEVFESALQCLSLLVQLYGGNSQESMSPESMDSFAEVLKVKKDTPKLKLLLRIIKRLVS
;
A
#
# COMPACT_ATOMS: atom_id res chain seq x y z
N LEU A 1 -20.32 21.42 3.84
CA LEU A 1 -20.15 19.98 4.08
C LEU A 1 -18.80 19.46 3.55
N THR A 2 -17.76 20.30 3.52
CA THR A 2 -16.52 20.02 2.77
C THR A 2 -15.31 20.64 3.47
N PHE A 3 -15.05 20.30 4.73
CA PHE A 3 -13.90 20.90 5.45
C PHE A 3 -13.06 19.95 6.31
N TYR A 4 -13.18 18.64 6.13
CA TYR A 4 -12.15 17.70 6.57
C TYR A 4 -11.95 16.64 5.48
N VAL A 5 -11.48 17.09 4.31
CA VAL A 5 -10.87 16.15 3.37
C VAL A 5 -9.55 15.75 4.03
N GLY A 6 -9.51 14.55 4.61
CA GLY A 6 -8.34 14.05 5.31
C GLY A 6 -7.09 13.99 4.42
N LEU A 7 -5.94 13.71 5.03
CA LEU A 7 -4.68 13.54 4.30
C LEU A 7 -4.76 12.38 3.29
N ALA A 8 -5.49 11.31 3.63
CA ALA A 8 -5.56 10.08 2.83
C ALA A 8 -6.04 10.31 1.38
N PRO A 9 -7.20 10.93 1.10
CA PRO A 9 -7.63 11.23 -0.27
C PRO A 9 -6.61 12.02 -1.11
N HIS A 10 -5.94 13.01 -0.50
CA HIS A 10 -4.95 13.83 -1.21
C HIS A 10 -3.70 13.02 -1.56
N VAL A 11 -3.22 12.21 -0.61
CA VAL A 11 -2.11 11.29 -0.83
C VAL A 11 -2.46 10.27 -1.91
N CYS A 12 -3.69 9.74 -1.92
CA CYS A 12 -4.14 8.83 -2.98
C CYS A 12 -4.07 9.48 -4.36
N ASN A 13 -4.65 10.66 -4.54
CA ASN A 13 -4.67 11.35 -5.83
C ASN A 13 -3.26 11.63 -6.33
N LEU A 14 -2.38 12.17 -5.47
CA LEU A 14 -1.00 12.45 -5.85
C LEU A 14 -0.21 11.19 -6.22
N LEU A 15 -0.43 10.07 -5.50
CA LEU A 15 0.20 8.80 -5.83
C LEU A 15 -0.30 8.26 -7.17
N ILE A 16 -1.61 8.29 -7.43
CA ILE A 16 -2.19 7.83 -8.69
C ILE A 16 -1.59 8.62 -9.86
N GLU A 17 -1.62 9.95 -9.78
CA GLU A 17 -1.05 10.82 -10.83
C GLU A 17 0.45 10.56 -11.04
N THR A 18 1.22 10.43 -9.95
CA THR A 18 2.67 10.22 -10.03
C THR A 18 3.01 8.84 -10.60
N VAL A 19 2.25 7.79 -10.26
CA VAL A 19 2.45 6.44 -10.80
C VAL A 19 2.08 6.37 -12.27
N THR A 20 1.00 7.03 -12.69
CA THR A 20 0.68 7.16 -14.12
C THR A 20 1.86 7.76 -14.89
N LEU A 21 2.44 8.85 -14.38
CA LEU A 21 3.63 9.46 -14.97
C LEU A 21 4.85 8.53 -14.94
N TYR A 22 5.05 7.78 -13.87
CA TYR A 22 6.16 6.83 -13.73
C TYR A 22 6.08 5.70 -14.76
N LEU A 23 4.87 5.14 -14.97
CA LEU A 23 4.65 4.04 -15.91
C LEU A 23 4.64 4.49 -17.38
N GLU A 24 4.25 5.74 -17.65
CA GLU A 24 4.20 6.31 -19.01
C GLU A 24 5.52 6.95 -19.47
N ALA A 25 6.50 7.14 -18.58
CA ALA A 25 7.72 7.86 -18.91
C ALA A 25 8.68 7.06 -19.80
N ASP A 26 8.71 7.40 -21.09
CA ASP A 26 9.66 6.88 -22.09
C ASP A 26 11.00 7.65 -22.11
N ASP A 27 11.07 8.82 -21.45
CA ASP A 27 12.28 9.68 -21.40
C ASP A 27 13.05 9.57 -20.07
N LYS A 28 14.39 9.48 -20.17
CA LYS A 28 15.29 9.23 -19.04
C LYS A 28 15.49 10.42 -18.09
N SER A 29 15.08 11.62 -18.48
CA SER A 29 15.29 12.85 -17.70
C SER A 29 14.09 13.24 -16.83
N SER A 30 12.86 13.03 -17.34
CA SER A 30 11.61 13.22 -16.60
C SER A 30 11.36 12.15 -15.55
N THR A 31 11.88 10.94 -15.79
CA THR A 31 11.85 9.79 -14.85
C THR A 31 12.54 10.09 -13.53
N MET A 32 13.68 10.80 -13.50
CA MET A 32 14.42 11.00 -12.24
C MET A 32 13.65 11.82 -11.20
N THR A 33 12.97 12.89 -11.63
CA THR A 33 12.14 13.73 -10.75
C THR A 33 10.85 13.02 -10.35
N ALA A 34 10.22 12.29 -11.28
CA ALA A 34 9.04 11.49 -10.99
C ALA A 34 9.35 10.36 -10.00
N ASN A 35 10.52 9.71 -10.11
CA ASN A 35 10.98 8.68 -9.18
C ASN A 35 11.19 9.24 -7.76
N ALA A 36 11.87 10.38 -7.64
CA ALA A 36 12.08 11.00 -6.33
C ALA A 36 10.76 11.41 -5.65
N LEU A 37 9.81 11.92 -6.43
CA LEU A 37 8.47 12.24 -5.95
C LEU A 37 7.71 10.96 -5.56
N LEU A 38 7.75 9.93 -6.39
CA LEU A 38 7.11 8.64 -6.12
C LEU A 38 7.61 8.03 -4.81
N LEU A 39 8.93 7.97 -4.62
CA LEU A 39 9.54 7.45 -3.39
C LEU A 39 9.12 8.27 -2.16
N SER A 40 9.12 9.60 -2.28
CA SER A 40 8.67 10.49 -1.20
C SER A 40 7.20 10.24 -0.83
N LEU A 41 6.33 10.01 -1.82
CA LEU A 41 4.92 9.72 -1.60
C LEU A 41 4.71 8.32 -1.02
N LEU A 42 5.47 7.32 -1.46
CA LEU A 42 5.46 5.98 -0.87
C LEU A 42 5.93 6.00 0.58
N ASP A 43 6.91 6.83 0.94
CA ASP A 43 7.36 7.01 2.32
C ASP A 43 6.27 7.64 3.20
N ILE A 44 5.56 8.67 2.70
CA ILE A 44 4.42 9.27 3.40
C ILE A 44 3.33 8.22 3.62
N LEU A 45 2.97 7.48 2.56
CA LEU A 45 1.98 6.40 2.65
C LEU A 45 2.41 5.36 3.68
N HIS A 46 3.66 4.91 3.65
CA HIS A 46 4.19 3.93 4.58
C HIS A 46 4.10 4.45 6.03
N CYS A 47 4.43 5.72 6.28
CA CYS A 47 4.30 6.33 7.60
C CYS A 47 2.86 6.36 8.09
N MET A 48 1.90 6.73 7.23
CA MET A 48 0.46 6.72 7.56
C MET A 48 -0.04 5.31 7.90
N LEU A 49 0.37 4.30 7.11
CA LEU A 49 -0.01 2.91 7.32
C LEU A 49 0.61 2.35 8.60
N LYS A 50 1.88 2.64 8.86
CA LYS A 50 2.59 2.19 10.07
C LYS A 50 2.00 2.80 11.33
N TYR A 51 1.64 4.08 11.30
CA TYR A 51 0.93 4.74 12.39
C TYR A 51 -0.41 4.04 12.66
N THR A 52 -1.22 3.85 11.62
CA THR A 52 -2.52 3.18 11.73
C THR A 52 -2.39 1.76 12.27
N ALA A 53 -1.47 0.97 11.73
CA ALA A 53 -1.20 -0.40 12.17
C ALA A 53 -0.71 -0.46 13.62
N ASN A 54 0.07 0.52 14.07
CA ASN A 54 0.51 0.56 15.45
C ASN A 54 -0.66 0.82 16.42
N ILE A 55 -1.54 1.78 16.12
CA ILE A 55 -2.73 2.05 16.93
C ILE A 55 -3.64 0.82 16.98
N VAL A 56 -3.99 0.24 15.83
CA VAL A 56 -4.83 -0.97 15.76
C VAL A 56 -4.22 -2.11 16.57
N ARG A 57 -2.91 -2.35 16.44
CA ARG A 57 -2.21 -3.41 17.20
C ARG A 57 -2.25 -3.15 18.70
N GLN A 58 -2.01 -1.92 19.15
CA GLN A 58 -2.06 -1.56 20.57
C GLN A 58 -3.46 -1.77 21.15
N THR A 59 -4.50 -1.33 20.43
CA THR A 59 -5.90 -1.56 20.81
C THR A 59 -6.23 -3.05 20.91
N LEU A 60 -5.84 -3.86 19.91
CA LEU A 60 -6.06 -5.31 19.93
C LEU A 60 -5.31 -6.01 21.07
N GLN A 61 -4.12 -5.55 21.42
CA GLN A 61 -3.36 -6.08 22.56
C GLN A 61 -4.03 -5.74 23.90
N ALA A 62 -4.46 -4.49 24.08
CA ALA A 62 -5.18 -4.05 25.28
C ALA A 62 -6.49 -4.84 25.47
N GLN A 63 -7.24 -5.05 24.39
CA GLN A 63 -8.46 -5.87 24.38
C GLN A 63 -8.18 -7.32 24.83
N LYS A 64 -7.13 -7.96 24.30
CA LYS A 64 -6.74 -9.32 24.70
C LYS A 64 -6.32 -9.43 26.17
N SER A 65 -5.79 -8.35 26.75
CA SER A 65 -5.34 -8.31 28.15
C SER A 65 -6.44 -7.96 29.16
N GLY A 66 -7.67 -7.69 28.70
CA GLY A 66 -8.77 -7.27 29.58
C GLY A 66 -8.69 -5.83 30.10
N ALA A 67 -7.74 -5.03 29.59
CA ALA A 67 -7.52 -3.65 30.01
C ALA A 67 -8.52 -2.64 29.42
N GLY A 68 -9.47 -3.09 28.58
CA GLY A 68 -10.50 -2.23 27.97
C GLY A 68 -9.92 -1.18 27.03
N GLY A 69 -9.23 -1.60 25.96
CA GLY A 69 -8.62 -0.70 25.00
C GLY A 69 -9.64 0.16 24.24
N ASP A 70 -9.29 1.41 23.94
CA ASP A 70 -10.10 2.32 23.12
C ASP A 70 -10.20 1.81 21.68
N THR A 71 -11.29 1.12 21.37
CA THR A 71 -11.59 0.60 20.04
C THR A 71 -12.09 1.68 19.10
N GLN A 72 -12.72 2.74 19.62
CA GLN A 72 -13.31 3.79 18.81
C GLN A 72 -12.24 4.57 18.05
N ALA A 73 -11.16 4.97 18.71
CA ALA A 73 -10.08 5.70 18.06
C ALA A 73 -9.40 4.89 16.93
N ALA A 74 -9.29 3.57 17.10
CA ALA A 74 -8.74 2.68 16.08
C ALA A 74 -9.68 2.51 14.88
N GLU A 75 -10.99 2.37 15.14
CA GLU A 75 -12.02 2.28 14.11
C GLU A 75 -12.14 3.58 13.31
N ASP A 76 -12.18 4.73 13.98
CA ASP A 76 -12.22 6.05 13.33
C ASP A 76 -11.01 6.25 12.42
N LEU A 77 -9.82 5.88 12.89
CA LEU A 77 -8.59 5.98 12.11
C LEU A 77 -8.62 5.07 10.87
N LEU A 78 -9.13 3.84 11.01
CA LEU A 78 -9.31 2.92 9.88
C LEU A 78 -10.31 3.49 8.86
N LEU A 79 -11.39 4.12 9.31
CA LEU A 79 -12.40 4.76 8.46
C LEU A 79 -11.85 5.97 7.72
N ILE A 80 -11.12 6.85 8.41
CA ILE A 80 -10.47 8.04 7.80
C ILE A 80 -9.47 7.62 6.71
N ASN A 81 -8.75 6.52 6.95
CA ASN A 81 -7.75 6.00 6.01
C ASN A 81 -8.30 4.99 5.01
N LYS A 82 -9.61 4.72 5.01
CA LYS A 82 -10.26 3.80 4.07
C LYS A 82 -9.96 4.10 2.58
N PRO A 83 -9.85 5.36 2.12
CA PRO A 83 -9.49 5.66 0.73
C PRO A 83 -8.12 5.12 0.30
N LEU A 84 -7.22 4.79 1.25
CA LEU A 84 -5.92 4.20 0.90
C LEU A 84 -6.05 2.79 0.28
N MET A 85 -7.21 2.13 0.43
CA MET A 85 -7.48 0.85 -0.24
C MET A 85 -7.47 0.96 -1.76
N ASP A 86 -7.81 2.14 -2.30
CA ASP A 86 -7.83 2.39 -3.76
C ASP A 86 -6.41 2.30 -4.36
N LEU A 87 -5.38 2.35 -3.51
CA LEU A 87 -3.98 2.21 -3.90
C LEU A 87 -3.51 0.76 -4.00
N ILE A 88 -4.32 -0.24 -3.63
CA ILE A 88 -3.90 -1.65 -3.65
C ILE A 88 -3.49 -2.06 -5.07
N SER A 89 -4.36 -1.85 -6.07
CA SER A 89 -4.07 -2.20 -7.47
C SER A 89 -2.91 -1.38 -8.04
N LEU A 90 -2.78 -0.12 -7.61
CA LEU A 90 -1.66 0.76 -8.00
C LEU A 90 -0.32 0.24 -7.48
N LEU A 91 -0.25 -0.14 -6.21
CA LEU A 91 0.95 -0.67 -5.59
C LEU A 91 1.35 -2.03 -6.19
N ILE A 92 0.38 -2.85 -6.59
CA ILE A 92 0.63 -4.11 -7.30
C ILE A 92 1.34 -3.84 -8.64
N GLN A 93 0.89 -2.84 -9.39
CA GLN A 93 1.49 -2.43 -10.67
C GLN A 93 2.92 -1.87 -10.53
N LEU A 94 3.31 -1.39 -9.34
CA LEU A 94 4.69 -0.96 -9.07
C LEU A 94 5.64 -2.11 -8.72
N LEU A 95 5.13 -3.30 -8.38
CA LEU A 95 5.99 -4.41 -7.97
C LEU A 95 6.96 -4.89 -9.07
N PRO A 96 6.61 -4.90 -10.36
CA PRO A 96 7.54 -5.26 -11.43
C PRO A 96 8.70 -4.27 -11.65
N SER A 97 8.72 -3.12 -10.94
CA SER A 97 9.76 -2.11 -11.12
C SER A 97 11.19 -2.68 -11.09
N GLU A 98 12.01 -2.18 -12.04
CA GLU A 98 13.45 -2.40 -12.05
C GLU A 98 14.16 -1.64 -10.92
N ASP A 99 13.57 -0.51 -10.49
CA ASP A 99 14.04 0.26 -9.37
C ASP A 99 13.75 -0.50 -8.06
N THR A 100 14.82 -0.89 -7.37
CA THR A 100 14.72 -1.72 -6.16
C THR A 100 14.07 -0.96 -5.01
N GLU A 101 14.27 0.35 -4.92
CA GLU A 101 13.66 1.17 -3.86
C GLU A 101 12.15 1.28 -4.09
N VAL A 102 11.72 1.50 -5.34
CA VAL A 102 10.29 1.53 -5.70
C VAL A 102 9.63 0.18 -5.39
N PHE A 103 10.26 -0.92 -5.80
CA PHE A 103 9.76 -2.27 -5.51
C PHE A 103 9.60 -2.53 -4.01
N GLU A 104 10.63 -2.21 -3.21
CA GLU A 104 10.62 -2.45 -1.77
C GLU A 104 9.58 -1.59 -1.05
N SER A 105 9.51 -0.30 -1.39
CA SER A 105 8.55 0.63 -0.81
C SER A 105 7.11 0.26 -1.16
N ALA A 106 6.85 -0.14 -2.42
CA ALA A 106 5.55 -0.63 -2.84
C ALA A 106 5.15 -1.91 -2.09
N LEU A 107 6.08 -2.88 -1.98
CA LEU A 107 5.85 -4.15 -1.28
C LEU A 107 5.53 -3.95 0.21
N GLN A 108 6.25 -3.03 0.88
CA GLN A 108 6.02 -2.69 2.29
C GLN A 108 4.67 -2.01 2.51
N CYS A 109 4.31 -1.03 1.66
CA CYS A 109 3.01 -0.37 1.71
C CYS A 109 1.87 -1.37 1.49
N LEU A 110 1.98 -2.21 0.46
CA LEU A 110 0.98 -3.22 0.12
C LEU A 110 0.80 -4.22 1.27
N SER A 111 1.90 -4.66 1.88
CA SER A 111 1.86 -5.55 3.05
C SER A 111 1.05 -4.96 4.21
N LEU A 112 1.24 -3.67 4.53
CA LEU A 112 0.49 -3.03 5.61
C LEU A 112 -0.96 -2.75 5.23
N LEU A 113 -1.24 -2.32 4.00
CA LEU A 113 -2.60 -2.09 3.51
C LEU A 113 -3.43 -3.35 3.58
N VAL A 114 -2.93 -4.45 3.02
CA VAL A 114 -3.59 -5.75 3.09
C VAL A 114 -3.64 -6.24 4.55
N GLN A 115 -2.73 -5.82 5.42
CA GLN A 115 -2.82 -6.14 6.84
C GLN A 115 -3.97 -5.44 7.58
N LEU A 116 -4.27 -4.21 7.19
CA LEU A 116 -5.30 -3.37 7.81
C LEU A 116 -6.69 -3.60 7.18
N TYR A 117 -6.71 -3.84 5.88
CA TYR A 117 -7.93 -3.83 5.07
C TYR A 117 -8.15 -5.11 4.22
N GLY A 118 -7.17 -6.02 4.18
CA GLY A 118 -7.21 -7.24 3.38
C GLY A 118 -8.31 -8.18 3.87
N GLY A 119 -9.35 -8.26 3.04
CA GLY A 119 -10.65 -8.89 3.27
C GLY A 119 -11.77 -8.26 2.43
N ASN A 120 -11.52 -7.11 1.76
CA ASN A 120 -12.58 -6.34 1.08
C ASN A 120 -12.24 -5.77 -0.31
N SER A 121 -11.13 -6.12 -0.96
CA SER A 121 -10.74 -5.53 -2.26
C SER A 121 -11.14 -6.41 -3.44
N GLN A 122 -12.29 -6.15 -4.07
CA GLN A 122 -12.72 -6.85 -5.29
C GLN A 122 -11.80 -6.58 -6.50
N GLU A 123 -11.04 -5.47 -6.50
CA GLU A 123 -10.21 -5.05 -7.63
C GLU A 123 -8.76 -5.56 -7.58
N SER A 124 -8.29 -6.13 -6.46
CA SER A 124 -6.89 -6.52 -6.27
C SER A 124 -6.45 -7.75 -7.07
N MET A 125 -7.39 -8.40 -7.75
CA MET A 125 -7.18 -9.58 -8.61
C MET A 125 -7.60 -9.28 -10.06
N SER A 126 -7.53 -8.01 -10.48
CA SER A 126 -7.70 -7.66 -11.89
C SER A 126 -6.64 -8.36 -12.77
N PRO A 127 -6.89 -8.56 -14.07
CA PRO A 127 -5.89 -9.15 -14.98
C PRO A 127 -4.52 -8.47 -14.90
N GLU A 128 -4.50 -7.13 -14.86
CA GLU A 128 -3.29 -6.30 -14.78
C GLU A 128 -2.52 -6.56 -13.48
N SER A 129 -3.26 -6.71 -12.37
CA SER A 129 -2.69 -7.04 -11.06
C SER A 129 -2.08 -8.44 -11.06
N MET A 130 -2.77 -9.41 -11.69
CA MET A 130 -2.29 -10.78 -11.82
C MET A 130 -1.04 -10.88 -12.69
N ASP A 131 -0.97 -10.13 -13.78
CA ASP A 131 0.20 -10.06 -14.66
C ASP A 131 1.41 -9.50 -13.90
N SER A 132 1.21 -8.42 -13.14
CA SER A 132 2.25 -7.82 -12.29
C SER A 132 2.78 -8.82 -11.25
N PHE A 133 1.90 -9.56 -10.57
CA PHE A 133 2.33 -10.62 -9.65
C PHE A 133 3.11 -11.73 -10.37
N ALA A 134 2.63 -12.19 -11.53
CA ALA A 134 3.27 -13.25 -12.28
C ALA A 134 4.67 -12.84 -12.76
N GLU A 135 4.85 -11.60 -13.18
CA GLU A 135 6.16 -11.05 -13.57
C GLU A 135 7.14 -11.07 -12.40
N VAL A 136 6.75 -10.54 -11.25
CA VAL A 136 7.61 -10.49 -10.05
C VAL A 136 8.01 -11.89 -9.60
N LEU A 137 7.07 -12.84 -9.61
CA LEU A 137 7.32 -14.24 -9.25
C LEU A 137 8.27 -14.95 -10.21
N LYS A 138 8.32 -14.55 -11.49
CA LYS A 138 9.26 -15.10 -12.48
C LYS A 138 10.66 -14.51 -12.34
N VAL A 139 10.75 -13.20 -12.10
CA VAL A 139 12.01 -12.44 -12.19
C VAL A 139 12.77 -12.41 -10.86
N LYS A 140 12.09 -12.12 -9.73
CA LYS A 140 12.75 -11.93 -8.45
C LYS A 140 13.10 -13.28 -7.81
N LYS A 141 14.28 -13.38 -7.18
CA LYS A 141 14.79 -14.62 -6.55
C LYS A 141 15.00 -14.51 -5.04
N ASP A 142 14.72 -13.35 -4.45
CA ASP A 142 14.84 -13.09 -3.02
C ASP A 142 13.78 -13.89 -2.26
N THR A 143 14.22 -14.91 -1.52
CA THR A 143 13.32 -15.85 -0.83
C THR A 143 12.47 -15.16 0.26
N PRO A 144 13.01 -14.31 1.15
CA PRO A 144 12.21 -13.51 2.07
C PRO A 144 11.13 -12.66 1.40
N LYS A 145 11.46 -11.91 0.35
CA LYS A 145 10.51 -11.00 -0.31
C LYS A 145 9.42 -11.75 -1.07
N LEU A 146 9.76 -12.85 -1.73
CA LEU A 146 8.78 -13.74 -2.38
C LEU A 146 7.83 -14.37 -1.37
N LYS A 147 8.32 -14.80 -0.19
CA LYS A 147 7.45 -15.31 0.89
C LYS A 147 6.46 -14.25 1.38
N LEU A 148 6.91 -13.00 1.49
CA LEU A 148 6.04 -11.89 1.83
C LEU A 148 4.99 -11.67 0.75
N LEU A 149 5.39 -11.64 -0.52
CA LEU A 149 4.48 -11.48 -1.67
C LEU A 149 3.41 -12.57 -1.71
N LEU A 150 3.79 -13.84 -1.54
CA LEU A 150 2.84 -14.96 -1.48
C LEU A 150 1.86 -14.85 -0.31
N ARG A 151 2.32 -14.32 0.83
CA ARG A 151 1.43 -14.04 1.98
C ARG A 151 0.43 -12.93 1.67
N ILE A 152 0.86 -11.88 0.96
CA ILE A 152 -0.01 -10.80 0.49
C ILE A 152 -1.07 -11.37 -0.46
N ILE A 153 -0.64 -12.07 -1.52
CA ILE A 153 -1.55 -12.69 -2.51
C ILE A 153 -2.57 -13.60 -1.81
N LYS A 154 -2.11 -14.48 -0.91
CA LYS A 154 -3.02 -15.35 -0.15
C LYS A 154 -4.11 -14.56 0.57
N ARG A 155 -3.77 -13.42 1.16
CA ARG A 155 -4.70 -12.60 1.94
C ARG A 155 -5.64 -11.76 1.05
N LEU A 156 -5.26 -11.46 -0.18
CA LEU A 156 -6.12 -10.80 -1.16
C LEU A 156 -7.18 -11.75 -1.73
N VAL A 157 -6.90 -13.06 -1.76
CA VAL A 157 -7.78 -14.10 -2.32
C VAL A 157 -8.69 -14.75 -1.26
N SER A 158 -8.33 -14.64 0.04
CA SER A 158 -9.08 -15.23 1.15
C SER A 158 -10.25 -14.35 1.59
#